data_AF-A0A2N4YSR5-F1
#
_entry.id   AF-A0A2N4YSR5-F1
#
_cell.length_a   1.000
_cell.length_b   1.000
_cell.length_c   1.000
_cell.angle_alpha   90.00
_cell.angle_beta   90.00
_cell.angle_gamma   90.00
#
_symmetry.space_group_name_H-M   'P 1'
#
loop_
_entity.id
_entity.type
_entity.pdbx_description
1 polymer ?
#
loop_
_entity_poly.entity_id
_entity_poly.type
_entity_poly.pdbx_seq_one_letter_code
_entity_poly.pdbx_strand_id
1 'polypeptide(L)' 'MQWQTSLPLIAILRGITPDEALAHVGAAIAAGFDTVEIPLNSPQWQQSIPAVV' A
#
# COMPACT_ATOMS: atom_id res chain seq x y z
N MET A 1 4.86 -20.68 -10.84
CA MET A 1 4.11 -20.19 -9.66
C MET A 1 3.00 -19.29 -10.15
N GLN A 2 1.82 -19.33 -9.54
CA GLN A 2 0.70 -18.44 -9.84
C GLN A 2 0.53 -17.43 -8.72
N TRP A 3 0.06 -16.24 -9.08
CA TRP A 3 -0.28 -15.18 -8.12
C TRP A 3 -1.44 -15.64 -7.22
N GLN A 4 -1.33 -15.41 -5.92
CA GLN A 4 -2.31 -15.89 -4.92
C GLN A 4 -3.36 -14.84 -4.53
N THR A 5 -3.35 -13.67 -5.16
CA THR A 5 -4.39 -12.65 -4.95
C THR A 5 -5.34 -12.59 -6.14
N SER A 6 -6.52 -12.02 -5.93
CA SER A 6 -7.60 -11.98 -6.93
C SER A 6 -7.28 -11.00 -8.06
N LEU A 7 -6.50 -9.96 -7.78
CA LEU A 7 -6.07 -8.96 -8.76
C LEU A 7 -4.53 -8.99 -8.90
N PRO A 8 -3.97 -9.37 -10.06
CA PRO A 8 -2.51 -9.42 -10.28
C PRO A 8 -1.92 -8.02 -10.53
N LEU A 9 -2.27 -7.04 -9.69
CA LEU A 9 -1.78 -5.67 -9.72
C LEU A 9 -1.33 -5.25 -8.31
N ILE A 10 -0.20 -4.56 -8.24
CA ILE A 10 0.38 -4.04 -6.99
C ILE A 10 0.27 -2.52 -7.01
N ALA A 11 -0.36 -1.93 -6.00
CA ALA A 11 -0.34 -0.48 -5.81
C ALA A 11 0.95 -0.06 -5.09
N ILE A 12 1.81 0.70 -5.75
CA ILE A 12 3.08 1.19 -5.16
C ILE A 12 2.91 2.65 -4.75
N LEU A 13 2.85 2.90 -3.44
CA LEU A 13 2.63 4.23 -2.85
C LEU A 13 3.96 4.90 -2.48
N ARG A 14 4.79 5.17 -3.50
CA ARG A 14 6.12 5.77 -3.29
C ARG A 14 6.02 7.22 -2.82
N GLY A 15 6.73 7.54 -1.74
CA GLY A 15 6.79 8.90 -1.21
C GLY A 15 5.66 9.26 -0.26
N ILE A 16 4.78 8.29 0.06
CA ILE A 16 3.63 8.49 0.93
C ILE A 16 4.06 8.84 2.37
N THR A 17 3.36 9.76 3.01
CA THR A 17 3.59 10.11 4.42
C THR A 17 2.69 9.28 5.36
N PRO A 18 3.01 9.19 6.66
CA PRO A 18 2.18 8.43 7.61
C PRO A 18 0.75 8.94 7.75
N ASP A 19 0.52 10.25 7.64
CA ASP A 19 -0.79 10.89 7.81
C ASP A 19 -1.75 10.62 6.64
N GLU A 20 -1.23 10.37 5.44
CA GLU A 20 -2.04 10.07 4.25
C GLU A 20 -2.12 8.56 3.94
N ALA A 21 -1.27 7.73 4.57
CA ALA A 21 -1.16 6.29 4.30
C ALA A 21 -2.50 5.54 4.35
N LEU A 22 -3.24 5.69 5.45
CA LEU A 22 -4.53 5.00 5.65
C LEU A 22 -5.56 5.36 4.58
N ALA A 23 -5.66 6.65 4.23
CA ALA A 23 -6.64 7.12 3.26
C ALA A 23 -6.35 6.57 1.85
N HIS A 24 -5.08 6.58 1.44
CA HIS A 24 -4.68 6.11 0.10
C HIS A 24 -4.72 4.58 -0.02
N VAL A 25 -4.32 3.85 1.01
CA VAL A 25 -4.47 2.38 1.05
C VAL A 25 -5.96 2.00 1.00
N GLY A 26 -6.80 2.67 1.79
CA GLY A 26 -8.25 2.46 1.76
C GLY A 26 -8.87 2.72 0.38
N ALA A 27 -8.42 3.77 -0.31
CA ALA A 27 -8.86 4.06 -1.68
C ALA A 27 -8.45 2.97 -2.67
N ALA A 28 -7.22 2.43 -2.57
CA ALA A 28 -6.76 1.33 -3.41
C ALA A 28 -7.60 0.06 -3.19
N ILE A 29 -7.89 -0.27 -1.92
CA ILE A 29 -8.74 -1.41 -1.56
C ILE A 29 -10.16 -1.23 -2.11
N ALA A 30 -10.75 -0.03 -1.96
CA ALA A 30 -12.08 0.28 -2.50
C ALA A 30 -12.13 0.17 -4.03
N ALA A 31 -11.01 0.40 -4.72
CA ALA A 31 -10.87 0.23 -6.16
C ALA A 31 -10.62 -1.24 -6.59
N GLY A 32 -10.48 -2.17 -5.63
CA GLY A 32 -10.30 -3.60 -5.87
C GLY A 32 -8.87 -4.10 -5.80
N PHE A 33 -7.89 -3.27 -5.39
CA PHE A 33 -6.55 -3.77 -5.11
C PHE A 33 -6.54 -4.60 -3.83
N ASP A 34 -5.84 -5.72 -3.88
CA ASP A 34 -5.62 -6.62 -2.74
C ASP A 34 -4.13 -6.75 -2.40
N THR A 35 -3.27 -6.01 -3.10
CA THR A 35 -1.82 -5.93 -2.85
C THR A 35 -1.34 -4.48 -2.91
N VAL A 36 -0.71 -4.01 -1.83
CA VAL A 36 -0.17 -2.65 -1.71
C VAL A 36 1.26 -2.70 -1.16
N GLU A 37 2.14 -1.83 -1.67
CA GLU A 37 3.53 -1.68 -1.24
C GLU A 37 3.83 -0.22 -0.89
N ILE A 38 4.56 -0.01 0.21
CA ILE A 38 5.18 1.27 0.56
C ILE A 38 6.70 1.12 0.46
N PRO A 39 7.37 1.76 -0.52
CA PRO A 39 8.81 1.71 -0.66
C PRO A 39 9.56 2.32 0.53
N LEU A 40 10.72 1.74 0.90
CA LEU A 40 11.56 2.19 2.03
C LEU A 40 12.24 3.56 1.82
N ASN A 41 12.10 4.16 0.64
CA ASN A 41 12.50 5.55 0.40
C ASN A 41 11.33 6.55 0.58
N SER A 42 10.18 6.09 1.09
CA SER A 42 9.07 6.95 1.51
C SER A 42 9.35 7.54 2.91
N PRO A 43 8.93 8.79 3.19
CA PRO A 43 9.14 9.42 4.49
C PRO A 43 8.53 8.58 5.62
N GLN A 44 9.33 8.23 6.62
CA GLN A 44 8.87 7.52 7.82
C GLN A 44 8.11 6.21 7.52
N TRP A 45 8.52 5.47 6.49
CA TRP A 45 7.90 4.20 6.08
C TRP A 45 7.69 3.22 7.24
N GLN A 46 8.56 3.24 8.25
CA GLN A 46 8.46 2.41 9.46
C GLN A 46 7.24 2.72 10.34
N GLN A 47 6.58 3.86 10.14
CA GLN A 47 5.28 4.19 10.75
C GLN A 47 4.13 3.82 9.81
N SER A 48 4.25 4.13 8.51
CA SER A 48 3.18 3.90 7.54
C SER A 48 2.89 2.42 7.32
N ILE A 49 3.93 1.58 7.16
CA ILE A 49 3.77 0.14 6.90
C ILE A 49 2.95 -0.53 8.00
N PRO A 50 3.35 -0.54 9.30
CA PRO A 50 2.57 -1.23 10.34
C PRO A 50 1.19 -0.62 10.58
N ALA A 51 0.95 0.63 10.17
CA ALA A 51 -0.37 1.26 10.29
C ALA A 51 -1.38 0.77 9.25
N VAL A 52 -0.92 0.18 8.14
CA VAL A 52 -1.78 -0.24 7.01
C VAL A 52 -1.79 -1.75 6.76
N VAL A 53 -1.21 -2.55 7.66
CA VAL A 53 -1.27 -4.03 7.65
C VAL A 53 -2.58 -4.51 8.29
#